data_AF-A0AAV8YY24-F1
#
_entry.id   AF-A0AAV8YY24-F1
#
_cell.length_a   1.000
_cell.length_b   1.000
_cell.length_c   1.000
_cell.angle_alpha   90.00
_cell.angle_beta   90.00
_cell.angle_gamma   90.00
#
_symmetry.space_group_name_H-M   'P 1'
#
loop_
_entity.id
_entity.type
_entity.pdbx_description
1 polymer ?
#
loop_
_entity_poly.entity_id
_entity_poly.type
_entity_poly.pdbx_seq_one_letter_code
_entity_poly.pdbx_strand_id
1 'polypeptide(L)'
;MDEVNAHIQPQSSVCSDSNGEDNSRNDVLPSTDLDVRLCLLGNLRTNSNLCSVGETFGVPIVSSEDGNEYAQDDSCTTIFVLENFEGNATSLGPPALQQLALKKEKLPNNTRPLFNLAMTGVVVCFTGFRNKDELNIIKSN
;
A
#
# COMPACT_ATOMS: atom_id res chain seq x y z
N MET A 1 -50.11 -27.13 -11.05
CA MET A 1 -49.03 -27.45 -10.08
C MET A 1 -47.84 -27.80 -10.94
N ASP A 2 -47.07 -26.80 -11.33
CA ASP A 2 -45.92 -26.95 -12.22
C ASP A 2 -44.67 -26.79 -11.37
N GLU A 3 -44.00 -27.90 -11.08
CA GLU A 3 -42.68 -27.92 -10.45
C GLU A 3 -41.65 -27.39 -11.46
N VAL A 4 -41.19 -26.16 -11.24
CA VAL A 4 -40.00 -25.61 -11.89
C VAL A 4 -38.77 -26.31 -11.29
N ASN A 5 -38.26 -27.28 -12.04
CA ASN A 5 -37.02 -28.00 -11.76
C ASN A 5 -35.82 -27.04 -11.92
N ALA A 6 -35.45 -26.36 -10.84
CA ALA A 6 -34.25 -25.53 -10.78
C ALA A 6 -33.02 -26.44 -10.57
N HIS A 7 -32.28 -26.70 -11.64
CA HIS A 7 -31.03 -27.44 -11.56
C HIS A 7 -29.92 -26.54 -10.99
N ILE A 8 -29.69 -26.63 -9.68
CA ILE A 8 -28.58 -25.95 -9.00
C ILE A 8 -27.32 -26.76 -9.27
N GLN A 9 -26.44 -26.28 -10.15
CA GLN A 9 -25.08 -26.82 -10.23
C GLN A 9 -24.38 -26.54 -8.89
N PRO A 10 -23.80 -27.56 -8.22
CA PRO A 10 -23.01 -27.35 -7.03
C PRO A 10 -21.75 -26.57 -7.43
N GLN A 11 -21.76 -25.25 -7.24
CA GLN A 11 -20.53 -24.49 -7.24
C GLN A 11 -19.75 -24.95 -6.02
N SER A 12 -18.54 -25.47 -6.24
CA SER A 12 -17.60 -25.68 -5.16
C SER A 12 -17.38 -24.34 -4.49
N SER A 13 -17.83 -24.19 -3.24
CA SER A 13 -17.45 -23.07 -2.42
C SER A 13 -15.94 -23.17 -2.23
N VAL A 14 -15.19 -22.32 -2.94
CA VAL A 14 -13.78 -22.16 -2.67
C VAL A 14 -13.71 -21.28 -1.43
N CYS A 15 -13.87 -21.90 -0.27
CA CYS A 15 -13.47 -21.29 0.99
C CYS A 15 -11.95 -21.15 0.88
N SER A 16 -11.47 -19.95 0.56
CA SER A 16 -10.10 -19.64 0.90
C SER A 16 -10.08 -19.57 2.42
N ASP A 17 -9.61 -20.65 3.05
CA ASP A 17 -9.28 -20.67 4.47
C ASP A 17 -8.19 -19.61 4.68
N SER A 18 -8.62 -18.36 4.90
CA SER A 18 -7.76 -17.34 5.45
C SER A 18 -7.68 -17.67 6.92
N ASN A 19 -6.64 -18.43 7.29
CA ASN A 19 -6.24 -18.56 8.67
C ASN A 19 -6.16 -17.14 9.25
N GLY A 20 -7.16 -16.79 10.05
CA GLY A 20 -7.15 -15.62 10.91
C GLY A 20 -6.17 -15.88 12.04
N GLU A 21 -4.88 -15.89 11.71
CA GLU A 21 -3.86 -15.77 12.74
C GLU A 21 -3.85 -14.31 13.17
N ASP A 22 -4.29 -14.10 14.40
CA ASP A 22 -4.10 -12.88 15.18
C ASP A 22 -2.68 -12.34 14.97
N ASN A 23 -2.56 -11.29 14.14
CA ASN A 23 -1.29 -10.63 13.87
C ASN A 23 -0.98 -9.62 14.99
N SER A 24 -0.86 -10.13 16.21
CA SER A 24 0.06 -9.58 17.21
C SER A 24 1.50 -10.04 16.93
N ARG A 25 1.75 -10.69 15.78
CA ARG A 25 3.09 -11.11 15.35
C ARG A 25 3.70 -9.97 14.56
N ASN A 26 4.68 -9.33 15.17
CA ASN A 26 5.77 -8.67 14.46
C ASN A 26 6.11 -9.53 13.23
N ASP A 27 5.90 -8.98 12.02
CA ASP A 27 6.50 -9.51 10.81
C ASP A 27 8.02 -9.40 10.95
N VAL A 28 8.62 -10.39 11.61
CA VAL A 28 10.06 -10.55 11.71
C VAL A 28 10.48 -11.34 10.47
N LEU A 29 11.03 -10.64 9.46
CA LEU A 29 12.02 -11.13 8.48
C LEU A 29 12.34 -10.04 7.42
N PRO A 30 13.63 -9.82 7.07
CA PRO A 30 14.75 -9.58 7.98
C PRO A 30 14.70 -8.13 8.47
N SER A 31 15.08 -7.91 9.73
CA SER A 31 15.64 -6.63 10.14
C SER A 31 16.98 -6.46 9.40
N THR A 32 16.95 -6.23 8.10
CA THR A 32 18.08 -5.56 7.49
C THR A 32 17.96 -4.13 7.98
N ASP A 33 18.87 -3.72 8.86
CA ASP A 33 19.15 -2.32 9.21
C ASP A 33 19.63 -1.59 7.93
N LEU A 34 18.82 -1.61 6.88
CA LEU A 34 19.03 -0.79 5.71
C LEU A 34 18.47 0.57 6.07
N ASP A 35 19.30 1.58 5.84
CA ASP A 35 18.87 2.96 5.95
C ASP A 35 17.64 3.16 5.05
N VAL A 36 16.64 3.87 5.57
CA VAL A 36 15.44 4.24 4.80
C VAL A 36 15.65 5.64 4.25
N ARG A 37 15.31 5.87 2.99
CA ARG A 37 15.26 7.21 2.38
C ARG A 37 13.89 7.49 1.78
N LEU A 38 13.50 8.75 1.76
CA LEU A 38 12.31 9.23 1.04
C LEU A 38 12.72 9.85 -0.30
N CYS A 39 12.02 9.49 -1.38
CA CYS A 39 12.22 10.08 -2.70
C CYS A 39 10.96 10.83 -3.15
N LEU A 40 11.05 12.15 -3.30
CA LEU A 40 9.96 12.98 -3.83
C LEU A 40 10.03 13.00 -5.36
N LEU A 41 8.96 12.55 -6.02
CA LEU A 41 8.92 12.41 -7.49
C LEU A 41 8.18 13.54 -8.20
N GLY A 42 8.64 13.88 -9.40
CA GLY A 42 8.01 14.84 -10.31
C GLY A 42 7.72 16.19 -9.65
N ASN A 43 6.45 16.61 -9.69
CA ASN A 43 6.00 17.90 -9.15
C ASN A 43 6.19 18.01 -7.63
N LEU A 44 6.27 16.89 -6.91
CA LEU A 44 6.41 16.90 -5.45
C LEU A 44 7.76 17.44 -4.98
N ARG A 45 8.77 17.44 -5.85
CA ARG A 45 10.12 17.95 -5.56
C ARG A 45 10.15 19.42 -5.11
N THR A 46 9.24 20.25 -5.63
CA THR A 46 9.19 21.68 -5.30
C THR A 46 8.28 21.99 -4.10
N ASN A 47 7.58 20.99 -3.57
CA ASN A 47 6.64 21.16 -2.48
C ASN A 47 7.35 21.25 -1.13
N SER A 48 7.65 22.47 -0.70
CA SER A 48 8.33 22.76 0.57
C SER A 48 7.60 22.18 1.79
N ASN A 49 6.27 22.15 1.76
CA ASN A 49 5.46 21.55 2.83
C ASN A 49 5.75 20.05 2.97
N LEU A 50 5.74 19.29 1.87
CA LEU A 50 6.03 17.85 1.88
C LEU A 50 7.46 17.56 2.32
N CYS A 51 8.43 18.37 1.89
CA CYS A 51 9.81 18.26 2.33
C CYS A 51 9.88 18.42 3.86
N SER A 52 9.29 19.49 4.41
CA SER A 52 9.30 19.74 5.86
C SER A 52 8.60 18.63 6.67
N VAL A 53 7.53 18.04 6.11
CA VAL A 53 6.84 16.89 6.71
C VAL A 53 7.73 15.65 6.68
N GLY A 54 8.38 15.37 5.54
CA GLY A 54 9.34 14.27 5.40
C GLY A 54 10.51 14.38 6.38
N GLU A 55 10.99 15.59 6.66
CA GLU A 55 12.13 15.82 7.56
C GLU A 55 11.82 15.40 8.99
N THR A 56 10.54 15.44 9.39
CA THR A 56 10.11 15.02 10.74
C THR A 56 10.37 13.54 11.04
N PHE A 57 10.54 12.72 10.00
CA PHE A 57 10.85 11.30 10.14
C PHE A 57 12.35 11.03 10.37
N GLY A 58 13.20 12.04 10.23
CA GLY A 58 14.65 11.90 10.47
C GLY A 58 15.37 11.02 9.44
N VAL A 59 14.78 10.84 8.26
CA VAL A 59 15.37 10.08 7.15
C VAL A 59 15.87 11.02 6.04
N PRO A 60 16.88 10.62 5.25
CA PRO A 60 17.31 11.38 4.09
C PRO A 60 16.18 11.56 3.09
N ILE A 61 16.04 12.79 2.58
CA ILE A 61 15.10 13.12 1.51
C ILE A 61 15.89 13.40 0.24
N VAL A 62 15.57 12.67 -0.80
CA VAL A 62 16.06 12.89 -2.16
C VAL A 62 14.89 13.25 -3.06
N SER A 63 15.21 13.72 -4.25
CA SER A 63 14.23 14.15 -5.22
C SER A 63 14.63 13.65 -6.59
N SER A 64 13.68 13.12 -7.35
CA SER A 64 13.91 12.60 -8.69
C SER A 64 12.75 12.98 -9.62
N GLU A 65 12.97 12.92 -10.92
CA GLU A 65 11.90 13.13 -11.89
C GLU A 65 11.00 11.88 -11.97
N ASP A 66 11.60 10.70 -12.13
CA ASP A 66 10.92 9.42 -12.32
C ASP A 66 11.27 8.35 -11.26
N GLY A 67 12.33 8.57 -10.47
CA GLY A 67 12.76 7.64 -9.42
C GLY A 67 13.53 6.42 -9.91
N ASN A 68 13.79 6.30 -11.23
CA ASN A 68 14.45 5.13 -11.82
C ASN A 68 15.87 4.91 -11.27
N GLU A 69 16.55 5.99 -10.92
CA GLU A 69 17.89 5.98 -10.32
C GLU A 69 17.96 5.29 -8.95
N TYR A 70 16.82 5.18 -8.25
CA TYR A 70 16.73 4.54 -6.94
C TYR A 70 15.95 3.21 -6.96
N ALA A 71 15.34 2.85 -8.10
CA ALA A 71 14.51 1.66 -8.21
C ALA A 71 15.30 0.34 -8.11
N GLN A 72 16.59 0.37 -8.44
CA GLN A 72 17.51 -0.78 -8.37
C GLN A 72 18.62 -0.59 -7.33
N ASP A 73 18.45 0.39 -6.43
CA ASP A 73 19.44 0.69 -5.41
C ASP A 73 19.23 -0.22 -4.18
N ASP A 74 19.98 -1.32 -4.13
CA ASP A 74 19.92 -2.30 -3.04
C ASP A 74 20.66 -1.84 -1.76
N SER A 75 21.33 -0.67 -1.79
CA SER A 75 22.11 -0.17 -0.64
C SER A 75 21.22 0.28 0.52
N CYS A 76 19.98 0.67 0.24
CA CYS A 76 19.05 1.18 1.24
C CYS A 76 17.60 1.06 0.75
N THR A 77 16.61 1.12 1.63
CA THR A 77 15.20 1.09 1.23
C THR A 77 14.72 2.49 0.80
N THR A 78 14.35 2.63 -0.48
CA THR A 78 13.76 3.88 -0.99
C THR A 78 12.23 3.81 -0.96
N ILE A 79 11.61 4.75 -0.26
CA ILE A 79 10.16 4.95 -0.26
C ILE A 79 9.84 6.11 -1.21
N PHE A 80 9.12 5.83 -2.29
CA PHE A 80 8.76 6.83 -3.28
C PHE A 80 7.51 7.58 -2.86
N VAL A 81 7.49 8.90 -3.02
CA VAL A 81 6.30 9.73 -2.80
C VAL A 81 5.79 10.24 -4.14
N LEU A 82 4.54 9.91 -4.46
CA LEU A 82 3.94 10.06 -5.79
C LEU A 82 2.49 10.57 -5.69
N GLU A 83 2.08 11.47 -6.59
CA GLU A 83 0.69 11.93 -6.69
C GLU A 83 -0.23 10.85 -7.26
N ASN A 84 0.30 10.04 -8.18
CA ASN A 84 -0.43 8.98 -8.86
C ASN A 84 0.42 7.71 -8.80
N PHE A 85 -0.21 6.60 -8.43
CA PHE A 85 0.47 5.32 -8.38
C PHE A 85 0.36 4.59 -9.71
N GLU A 86 1.50 4.22 -10.24
CA GLU A 86 1.62 3.33 -11.38
C GLU A 86 2.59 2.20 -11.00
N GLY A 87 2.19 0.96 -11.27
CA GLY A 87 3.00 -0.22 -10.97
C GLY A 87 2.92 -0.72 -9.53
N ASN A 88 3.96 -1.45 -9.12
CA ASN A 88 3.99 -2.31 -7.94
C ASN A 88 5.14 -1.97 -6.96
N ALA A 89 5.59 -0.72 -6.94
CA ALA A 89 6.66 -0.27 -6.05
C ALA A 89 6.13 0.21 -4.68
N THR A 90 6.95 0.09 -3.63
CA THR A 90 6.68 0.67 -2.30
C THR A 90 6.60 2.19 -2.42
N SER A 91 5.37 2.70 -2.38
CA SER A 91 5.07 4.10 -2.68
C SER A 91 4.07 4.68 -1.67
N LEU A 92 4.22 5.97 -1.37
CA LEU A 92 3.33 6.74 -0.51
C LEU A 92 2.69 7.89 -1.28
N GLY A 93 1.42 8.16 -0.97
CA GLY A 93 0.76 9.37 -1.41
C GLY A 93 1.17 10.55 -0.52
N PRO A 94 1.14 11.79 -1.03
CA PRO A 94 1.25 12.98 -0.21
C PRO A 94 0.34 12.99 1.03
N PRO A 95 -0.95 12.57 0.92
CA PRO A 95 -1.82 12.53 2.09
C PRO A 95 -1.35 11.53 3.14
N ALA A 96 -0.90 10.33 2.74
CA ALA A 96 -0.38 9.33 3.66
C ALA A 96 0.82 9.87 4.44
N LEU A 97 1.80 10.48 3.76
CA LEU A 97 3.00 11.02 4.42
C LEU A 97 2.65 12.10 5.46
N GLN A 98 1.74 13.02 5.12
CA GLN A 98 1.25 14.06 6.03
C GLN A 98 0.50 13.46 7.23
N GLN A 99 -0.38 12.49 6.98
CA GLN A 99 -1.17 11.85 8.04
C GLN A 99 -0.28 11.06 9.00
N LEU A 100 0.74 10.35 8.50
CA LEU A 100 1.72 9.64 9.33
C LEU A 100 2.48 10.61 10.24
N ALA A 101 2.95 11.74 9.69
CA ALA A 101 3.66 12.76 10.47
C ALA A 101 2.78 13.37 11.56
N LEU A 102 1.52 13.69 11.23
CA LEU A 102 0.53 14.21 12.18
C LEU A 102 0.25 13.22 13.32
N LYS A 103 0.16 11.93 13.00
CA LYS A 103 -0.07 10.85 13.98
C LYS A 103 1.20 10.43 14.73
N LYS A 104 2.38 10.93 14.32
CA LYS A 104 3.70 10.51 14.83
C LYS A 104 3.93 9.00 14.68
N GLU A 105 3.43 8.43 13.60
CA GLU A 105 3.64 7.03 13.23
C GLU A 105 4.93 6.89 12.42
N LYS A 106 5.51 5.68 12.40
CA LYS A 106 6.71 5.40 11.60
C LYS A 106 6.35 5.27 10.12
N LEU A 107 7.34 5.46 9.25
CA LEU A 107 7.17 5.13 7.83
C LEU A 107 6.86 3.64 7.68
N PRO A 108 5.83 3.28 6.87
CA PRO A 108 5.46 1.90 6.68
C PRO A 108 6.49 1.16 5.84
N ASN A 109 6.69 -0.12 6.16
CA ASN A 109 7.45 -1.06 5.35
C ASN A 109 6.50 -1.96 4.57
N ASN A 110 5.68 -1.35 3.71
CA ASN A 110 4.67 -2.03 2.92
C ASN A 110 5.17 -2.32 1.51
N THR A 111 4.88 -3.52 1.01
CA THR A 111 5.17 -3.91 -0.39
C THR A 111 4.17 -3.35 -1.39
N ARG A 112 3.09 -2.68 -0.92
CA ARG A 112 2.02 -2.12 -1.75
C ARG A 112 1.98 -0.60 -1.61
N PRO A 113 1.67 0.14 -2.68
CA PRO A 113 1.41 1.58 -2.58
C PRO A 113 0.34 1.92 -1.52
N LEU A 114 0.53 3.02 -0.78
CA LEU A 114 -0.40 3.52 0.23
C LEU A 114 -0.70 5.00 0.00
N PHE A 115 -1.89 5.32 -0.48
CA PHE A 115 -2.23 6.67 -0.90
C PHE A 115 -2.61 7.57 0.28
N ASN A 116 -3.42 7.04 1.20
CA ASN A 116 -3.87 7.70 2.42
C ASN A 116 -4.14 6.65 3.53
N LEU A 117 -4.47 7.12 4.73
CA LEU A 117 -4.78 6.29 5.91
C LEU A 117 -6.29 6.15 6.18
N ALA A 118 -7.16 6.40 5.19
CA ALA A 118 -8.62 6.42 5.42
C ALA A 118 -9.19 5.03 5.73
N MET A 119 -8.57 3.98 5.19
CA MET A 119 -8.97 2.58 5.42
C MET A 119 -8.06 1.84 6.42
N THR A 120 -7.19 2.55 7.14
CA THR A 120 -6.33 1.94 8.16
C THR A 120 -7.19 1.29 9.25
N GLY A 121 -6.97 0.00 9.49
CA GLY A 121 -7.72 -0.79 10.48
C GLY A 121 -9.08 -1.30 10.00
N VAL A 122 -9.45 -1.07 8.72
CA VAL A 122 -10.68 -1.61 8.14
C VAL A 122 -10.40 -2.97 7.52
N VAL A 123 -11.16 -3.98 7.94
CA VAL A 123 -11.18 -5.30 7.30
C VAL A 123 -12.41 -5.36 6.39
N VAL A 124 -12.21 -5.58 5.10
CA VAL A 124 -13.30 -5.63 4.11
C VAL A 124 -13.48 -7.05 3.57
N CYS A 125 -14.71 -7.56 3.61
CA CYS A 125 -15.10 -8.81 2.99
C CYS A 125 -16.05 -8.53 1.83
N PHE A 126 -15.63 -8.87 0.61
CA PHE A 126 -16.43 -8.73 -0.60
C PHE A 126 -17.17 -10.04 -0.90
N THR A 127 -18.48 -9.96 -1.15
CA THR A 127 -19.30 -11.11 -1.57
C THR A 127 -20.23 -10.70 -2.72
N GLY A 128 -20.72 -11.66 -3.52
CA GLY A 128 -21.75 -11.38 -4.53
C GLY A 128 -21.26 -10.75 -5.85
N PHE A 129 -19.95 -10.61 -6.05
CA PHE A 129 -19.38 -10.15 -7.31
C PHE A 129 -19.50 -11.26 -8.37
N ARG A 130 -20.29 -11.00 -9.42
CA ARG A 130 -20.46 -11.93 -10.55
C ARG A 130 -19.37 -11.78 -11.60
N ASN A 131 -18.65 -10.66 -11.58
CA ASN A 131 -17.53 -10.37 -12.46
C ASN A 131 -16.23 -10.27 -11.65
N LYS A 132 -15.21 -11.04 -12.05
CA LYS A 132 -13.90 -11.10 -11.38
C LYS A 132 -13.12 -9.79 -11.53
N ASP A 133 -13.39 -9.01 -12.58
CA ASP A 133 -12.65 -7.78 -12.87
C ASP A 133 -13.01 -6.63 -11.91
N GLU A 134 -14.22 -6.63 -11.36
CA GLU A 134 -14.68 -5.62 -10.38
C GLU A 134 -13.97 -5.74 -9.02
N LEU A 135 -13.55 -6.96 -8.65
CA LEU A 135 -12.83 -7.21 -7.38
C LEU A 135 -11.38 -6.73 -7.40
N ASN A 136 -10.74 -6.71 -8.57
CA ASN A 136 -9.33 -6.34 -8.68
C ASN A 136 -9.08 -4.83 -8.51
N ILE A 137 -10.09 -4.00 -8.76
CA ILE A 137 -10.01 -2.53 -8.57
C ILE A 137 -9.91 -2.19 -7.07
N ILE A 138 -10.53 -2.99 -6.21
CA ILE A 138 -10.65 -2.70 -4.77
C ILE A 138 -9.43 -3.19 -3.97
N LYS A 139 -8.65 -4.13 -4.52
CA LYS A 139 -7.38 -4.59 -3.90
C LYS A 139 -6.19 -3.64 -4.12
N SER A 140 -6.40 -2.54 -4.85
CA SER A 140 -5.36 -1.59 -5.28
C SER A 140 -5.62 -0.14 -4.82
N ASN A 141 -6.61 0.09 -3.95
CA ASN A 141 -6.81 1.37 -3.25
C ASN A 141 -6.42 1.22 -1.76
#